data_AF-A0A945E7Y0-F1
#
_entry.id   AF-A0A945E7Y0-F1
#
_cell.length_a   1.000
_cell.length_b   1.000
_cell.length_c   1.000
_cell.angle_alpha   90.00
_cell.angle_beta   90.00
_cell.angle_gamma   90.00
#
_symmetry.space_group_name_H-M   'P 1'
#
loop_
_entity.id
_entity.type
_entity.pdbx_description
1 polymer ?
#
loop_
_entity_poly.entity_id
_entity_poly.type
_entity_poly.pdbx_seq_one_letter_code
_entity_poly.pdbx_strand_id
1 'polypeptide(L)'
;MNNSIAILGAQWGDEGKGKIVDLLTEKCDAVVRFQGGHNAGHTLVVDNKTTILHLVPSGILHKNVKCIIGNGVVLSLDALSEEINTLKKNKIDIGGRLFLSNGCPLILPFHIALDKAREIKKGKGKIGTTGRGIGPAYEDKISRRGVRLGDLSDEKSLLEKITELLDYHNFMLKNYYNTETFNADNIYEKLLTQFQLYKNCIIDVPEYIDSAFSKGKKIVFEGAQGTLLDIDHGTYPFVTSSNTTVGGIFTGSGVSPKRLDYVLAIVKAYTTRVGSGPFMTELFDNDGKILSDRGHEFVATTGRQRRCGWLDLIALKRSIIINGFTGICLTKL
;
A
#
# COMPACT_ATOMS: atom_id res chain seq x y z
N MET A 1 -10.04 10.74 25.23
CA MET A 1 -8.89 9.96 24.75
C MET A 1 -9.11 9.71 23.27
N ASN A 2 -8.10 9.90 22.43
CA ASN A 2 -8.24 9.66 20.99
C ASN A 2 -8.35 8.15 20.76
N ASN A 3 -9.45 7.74 20.13
CA ASN A 3 -9.73 6.34 19.80
C ASN A 3 -9.32 6.02 18.36
N SER A 4 -8.96 7.02 17.56
CA SER A 4 -8.61 6.87 16.15
C SER A 4 -7.42 7.73 15.74
N ILE A 5 -6.37 7.10 15.23
CA ILE A 5 -5.13 7.79 14.82
C ILE A 5 -4.79 7.39 13.38
N ALA A 6 -4.58 8.36 12.51
CA ALA A 6 -3.99 8.16 11.19
C ALA A 6 -2.48 8.43 11.21
N ILE A 7 -1.71 7.58 10.54
CA ILE A 7 -0.26 7.73 10.39
C ILE A 7 0.05 7.84 8.89
N LEU A 8 0.40 9.03 8.43
CA LEU A 8 0.59 9.33 7.01
C LEU A 8 1.99 9.90 6.74
N GLY A 9 2.51 9.64 5.55
CA GLY A 9 3.79 10.17 5.10
C GLY A 9 3.58 11.57 4.56
N ALA A 10 4.35 12.55 5.04
CA ALA A 10 4.21 13.93 4.58
C ALA A 10 5.04 14.24 3.32
N GLN A 11 5.89 13.32 2.86
CA GLN A 11 6.87 13.53 1.78
C GLN A 11 6.61 12.53 0.63
N TRP A 12 7.66 11.99 0.01
CA TRP A 12 7.59 11.01 -1.09
C TRP A 12 7.72 9.55 -0.63
N GLY A 13 7.24 9.23 0.58
CA GLY A 13 7.37 7.90 1.16
C GLY A 13 8.70 7.69 1.89
N ASP A 14 8.86 6.49 2.46
CA ASP A 14 10.05 6.10 3.25
C ASP A 14 10.34 6.96 4.50
N GLU A 15 9.35 7.66 5.04
CA GLU A 15 9.54 8.55 6.20
C GLU A 15 9.71 7.78 7.54
N GLY A 16 9.68 6.44 7.51
CA GLY A 16 9.78 5.61 8.71
C GLY A 16 8.43 5.31 9.38
N LYS A 17 7.32 5.40 8.64
CA LYS A 17 5.96 5.14 9.15
C LYS A 17 5.82 3.84 9.93
N GLY A 18 6.37 2.75 9.39
CA GLY A 18 6.23 1.42 10.00
C GLY A 18 6.70 1.41 11.46
N LYS A 19 7.86 2.00 11.77
CA LYS A 19 8.40 2.07 13.13
C LYS A 19 7.48 2.83 14.09
N ILE A 20 6.83 3.88 13.61
CA ILE A 20 5.90 4.68 14.42
C ILE A 20 4.56 3.96 14.59
N VAL A 21 4.11 3.25 13.56
CA VAL A 21 2.93 2.36 13.66
C VAL A 21 3.21 1.31 14.72
N ASP A 22 4.32 0.56 14.63
CA ASP A 22 4.76 -0.45 15.59
C ASP A 22 4.75 0.05 17.05
N LEU A 23 5.36 1.22 17.29
CA LEU A 23 5.34 1.85 18.61
C LEU A 23 3.93 2.20 19.11
N LEU A 24 3.06 2.68 18.23
CA LEU A 24 1.69 3.06 18.59
C LEU A 24 0.76 1.84 18.68
N THR A 25 1.11 0.74 18.02
CA THR A 25 0.26 -0.46 17.96
C THR A 25 0.22 -1.25 19.25
N GLU A 26 1.19 -1.08 20.16
CA GLU A 26 1.13 -1.62 21.53
C GLU A 26 -0.13 -1.17 22.29
N LYS A 27 -0.72 -0.02 21.90
CA LYS A 27 -1.84 0.61 22.60
C LYS A 27 -3.13 0.63 21.77
N CYS A 28 -3.20 -0.11 20.67
CA CYS A 28 -4.37 -0.18 19.80
C CYS A 28 -5.01 -1.57 19.79
N ASP A 29 -6.27 -1.66 19.37
CA ASP A 29 -6.99 -2.91 19.19
C ASP A 29 -6.96 -3.38 17.73
N ALA A 30 -6.82 -2.44 16.77
CA ALA A 30 -6.75 -2.76 15.35
C ALA A 30 -5.88 -1.79 14.54
N VAL A 31 -5.30 -2.30 13.46
CA VAL A 31 -4.60 -1.53 12.42
C VAL A 31 -5.29 -1.77 11.09
N VAL A 32 -5.58 -0.68 10.37
CA VAL A 32 -6.25 -0.71 9.07
C VAL A 32 -5.33 -0.12 8.01
N ARG A 33 -4.95 -0.94 7.02
CA ARG A 33 -4.38 -0.47 5.75
C ARG A 33 -5.52 -0.12 4.80
N PHE A 34 -5.52 1.09 4.27
CA PHE A 34 -6.66 1.61 3.50
C PHE A 34 -6.35 1.85 2.01
N GLN A 35 -5.09 1.78 1.58
CA GLN A 35 -4.72 2.06 0.19
C GLN A 35 -3.43 1.35 -0.23
N GLY A 36 -3.12 1.47 -1.51
CA GLY A 36 -1.90 0.93 -2.12
C GLY A 36 -2.04 -0.58 -2.32
N GLY A 37 -0.93 -1.29 -2.20
CA GLY A 37 -0.89 -2.74 -2.22
C GLY A 37 0.46 -3.22 -1.70
N HIS A 38 0.96 -4.32 -2.27
CA HIS A 38 2.30 -4.81 -1.98
C HIS A 38 3.42 -3.93 -2.54
N ASN A 39 3.15 -2.75 -3.12
CA ASN A 39 4.19 -1.77 -3.47
C ASN A 39 4.68 -0.94 -2.27
N ALA A 40 3.99 -1.04 -1.14
CA ALA A 40 4.50 -0.53 0.12
C ALA A 40 5.55 -1.50 0.69
N GLY A 41 6.51 -0.98 1.43
CA GLY A 41 7.48 -1.75 2.21
C GLY A 41 7.70 -1.06 3.53
N HIS A 42 7.35 -1.72 4.63
CA HIS A 42 7.54 -1.25 5.99
C HIS A 42 8.58 -2.15 6.65
N THR A 43 9.79 -1.61 6.84
CA THR A 43 10.82 -2.29 7.62
C THR A 43 10.59 -2.01 9.10
N LEU A 44 10.36 -3.06 9.86
CA LEU A 44 10.16 -3.05 11.30
C LEU A 44 11.31 -3.79 11.97
N VAL A 45 11.74 -3.29 13.13
CA VAL A 45 12.75 -3.96 13.96
C VAL A 45 12.15 -4.14 15.34
N VAL A 46 11.75 -5.38 15.65
CA VAL A 46 11.18 -5.78 16.95
C VAL A 46 12.08 -6.83 17.56
N ASP A 47 12.47 -6.66 18.82
CA ASP A 47 13.39 -7.56 19.53
C ASP A 47 14.68 -7.88 18.73
N ASN A 48 15.29 -6.86 18.13
CA ASN A 48 16.46 -6.97 17.23
C ASN A 48 16.26 -7.82 15.97
N LYS A 49 15.01 -8.19 15.63
CA LYS A 49 14.68 -8.90 14.38
C LYS A 49 14.07 -7.95 13.37
N THR A 50 14.70 -7.88 12.21
CA THR A 50 14.19 -7.09 11.08
C THR A 50 13.13 -7.89 10.33
N THR A 51 11.92 -7.33 10.21
CA THR A 51 10.82 -7.87 9.41
C THR A 51 10.38 -6.84 8.39
N ILE A 52 10.17 -7.25 7.14
CA ILE A 52 9.70 -6.37 6.07
C ILE A 52 8.28 -6.78 5.71
N LEU A 53 7.33 -5.87 5.93
CA LEU A 53 5.93 -6.05 5.58
C LEU A 53 5.58 -5.25 4.32
N HIS A 54 4.62 -5.74 3.55
CA HIS A 54 4.14 -5.14 2.31
C HIS A 54 2.63 -4.92 2.33
N LEU A 55 1.84 -5.99 2.36
CA LEU A 55 0.37 -5.94 2.44
C LEU A 55 -0.12 -6.03 3.88
N VAL A 56 0.49 -6.91 4.67
CA VAL A 56 0.06 -7.16 6.04
C VAL A 56 0.32 -5.90 6.88
N PRO A 57 -0.68 -5.36 7.59
CA PRO A 57 -0.49 -4.21 8.47
C PRO A 57 0.57 -4.44 9.54
N SER A 58 1.29 -3.37 9.93
CA SER A 58 2.42 -3.45 10.86
C SER A 58 2.04 -3.99 12.25
N GLY A 59 0.78 -3.85 12.65
CA GLY A 59 0.26 -4.39 13.91
C GLY A 59 0.37 -5.92 14.06
N ILE A 60 0.67 -6.67 12.99
CA ILE A 60 0.69 -8.13 13.03
C ILE A 60 1.76 -8.69 13.97
N LEU A 61 2.79 -7.88 14.27
CA LEU A 61 3.85 -8.20 15.22
C LEU A 61 3.37 -8.19 16.68
N HIS A 62 2.22 -7.57 16.97
CA HIS A 62 1.62 -7.54 18.30
C HIS A 62 0.47 -8.55 18.41
N LYS A 63 0.54 -9.43 19.41
CA LYS A 63 -0.38 -10.57 19.57
C LYS A 63 -1.86 -10.19 19.71
N ASN A 64 -2.16 -9.03 20.30
CA ASN A 64 -3.53 -8.64 20.62
C ASN A 64 -4.15 -7.68 19.59
N VAL A 65 -3.45 -7.42 18.49
CA VAL A 65 -3.86 -6.42 17.49
C VAL A 65 -4.45 -7.12 16.27
N LYS A 66 -5.65 -6.70 15.88
CA LYS A 66 -6.29 -7.11 14.63
C LYS A 66 -5.73 -6.29 13.46
N CYS A 67 -5.42 -6.96 12.36
CA CYS A 67 -4.84 -6.36 11.17
C CYS A 67 -5.83 -6.47 10.02
N ILE A 68 -6.22 -5.33 9.46
CA ILE A 68 -7.32 -5.24 8.52
C ILE A 68 -6.82 -4.62 7.22
N ILE A 69 -7.11 -5.28 6.11
CA ILE A 69 -6.88 -4.76 4.76
C ILE A 69 -8.22 -4.23 4.23
N GLY A 70 -8.36 -2.91 4.15
CA GLY A 70 -9.55 -2.22 3.69
C GLY A 70 -9.73 -2.26 2.16
N ASN A 71 -10.95 -1.96 1.71
CA ASN A 71 -11.39 -2.03 0.31
C ASN A 71 -10.62 -1.10 -0.65
N GLY A 72 -9.86 -0.13 -0.14
CA GLY A 72 -9.03 0.73 -0.96
C GLY A 72 -7.73 0.09 -1.42
N VAL A 73 -7.31 -1.04 -0.82
CA VAL A 73 -6.08 -1.77 -1.16
C VAL A 73 -6.28 -2.65 -2.40
N VAL A 74 -5.38 -2.58 -3.36
CA VAL A 74 -5.26 -3.56 -4.46
C VAL A 74 -4.47 -4.78 -3.97
N LEU A 75 -5.13 -5.93 -3.92
CA LEU A 75 -4.68 -7.12 -3.23
C LEU A 75 -4.09 -8.15 -4.21
N SER A 76 -2.84 -8.56 -3.99
CA SER A 76 -2.28 -9.76 -4.63
C SER A 76 -2.35 -10.91 -3.64
N LEU A 77 -3.12 -11.95 -3.95
CA LEU A 77 -3.20 -13.15 -3.11
C LEU A 77 -1.89 -13.96 -3.12
N ASP A 78 -1.13 -13.91 -4.22
CA ASP A 78 0.22 -14.45 -4.31
C ASP A 78 1.15 -13.77 -3.31
N ALA A 79 1.26 -12.44 -3.39
CA ALA A 79 2.14 -11.68 -2.50
C ALA A 79 1.72 -11.80 -1.03
N LEU A 80 0.41 -11.82 -0.75
CA LEU A 80 -0.10 -12.04 0.61
C LEU A 80 0.32 -13.42 1.15
N SER A 81 0.21 -14.47 0.33
CA SER A 81 0.57 -15.83 0.71
C SER A 81 2.08 -15.96 0.99
N GLU A 82 2.91 -15.37 0.15
CA GLU A 82 4.36 -15.30 0.34
C GLU A 82 4.75 -14.58 1.63
N GLU A 83 4.11 -13.44 1.88
CA GLU A 83 4.33 -12.64 3.09
C GLU A 83 3.90 -13.41 4.35
N ILE A 84 2.72 -14.02 4.35
CA ILE A 84 2.22 -14.86 5.45
C ILE A 84 3.17 -16.04 5.72
N ASN A 85 3.65 -16.71 4.68
CA ASN A 85 4.59 -17.82 4.84
C ASN A 85 5.92 -17.36 5.45
N THR A 86 6.39 -16.17 5.08
CA THR A 86 7.60 -15.57 5.67
C THR A 86 7.38 -15.26 7.15
N LEU A 87 6.24 -14.69 7.50
CA LEU A 87 5.87 -14.40 8.89
C LEU A 87 5.77 -15.68 9.74
N LYS A 88 5.14 -16.74 9.21
CA LYS A 88 5.05 -18.06 9.87
C LYS A 88 6.42 -18.69 10.10
N LYS A 89 7.33 -18.62 9.12
CA LYS A 89 8.73 -19.08 9.27
C LYS A 89 9.46 -18.34 10.41
N ASN A 90 9.13 -17.07 10.60
CA ASN A 90 9.63 -16.24 11.70
C ASN A 90 8.85 -16.42 13.02
N LYS A 91 7.95 -17.41 13.11
CA LYS A 91 7.13 -17.75 14.28
C LYS A 91 6.18 -16.63 14.71
N ILE A 92 5.73 -15.80 13.76
CA ILE A 92 4.71 -14.77 13.99
C ILE A 92 3.34 -15.38 13.71
N ASP A 93 2.41 -15.20 14.65
CA ASP A 93 1.16 -15.99 14.67
C ASP A 93 0.16 -15.70 13.53
N ILE A 94 -0.35 -14.50 13.24
CA ILE A 94 -1.36 -14.24 12.18
C ILE A 94 -2.77 -14.88 12.39
N GLY A 95 -2.89 -16.10 12.90
CA GLY A 95 -4.15 -16.82 13.03
C GLY A 95 -5.22 -16.01 13.78
N GLY A 96 -6.40 -15.83 13.17
CA GLY A 96 -7.51 -15.06 13.78
C GLY A 96 -7.27 -13.55 13.93
N ARG A 97 -6.19 -13.01 13.34
CA ARG A 97 -5.82 -11.59 13.46
C ARG A 97 -5.79 -10.84 12.14
N LEU A 98 -5.60 -11.52 11.02
CA LEU A 98 -5.65 -10.90 9.70
C LEU A 98 -7.07 -10.98 9.11
N PHE A 99 -7.58 -9.84 8.68
CA PHE A 99 -8.90 -9.70 8.06
C PHE A 99 -8.82 -8.90 6.76
N LEU A 100 -9.67 -9.26 5.80
CA LEU A 100 -9.67 -8.71 4.45
C LEU A 100 -11.06 -8.16 4.11
N SER A 101 -11.13 -7.02 3.44
CA SER A 101 -12.38 -6.56 2.84
C SER A 101 -12.70 -7.38 1.59
N ASN A 102 -13.96 -7.79 1.43
CA ASN A 102 -14.48 -8.33 0.18
C ASN A 102 -14.37 -7.33 -0.99
N GLY A 103 -14.27 -6.02 -0.71
CA GLY A 103 -14.20 -4.95 -1.70
C GLY A 103 -12.82 -4.72 -2.32
N CYS A 104 -11.78 -5.41 -1.85
CA CYS A 104 -10.42 -5.27 -2.39
C CYS A 104 -10.36 -5.71 -3.86
N PRO A 105 -9.98 -4.84 -4.82
CA PRO A 105 -9.66 -5.25 -6.17
C PRO A 105 -8.44 -6.18 -6.18
N LEU A 106 -8.44 -7.19 -7.05
CA LEU A 106 -7.36 -8.16 -7.15
C LEU A 106 -6.31 -7.75 -8.19
N ILE A 107 -5.05 -7.89 -7.81
CA ILE A 107 -3.92 -7.86 -8.74
C ILE A 107 -3.78 -9.27 -9.31
N LEU A 108 -3.82 -9.37 -10.65
CA LEU A 108 -3.78 -10.60 -11.40
C LEU A 108 -2.49 -10.62 -12.25
N PRO A 109 -2.03 -11.79 -12.73
CA PRO A 109 -0.76 -11.90 -13.45
C PRO A 109 -0.60 -10.92 -14.63
N PHE A 110 -1.67 -10.69 -15.40
CA PHE A 110 -1.65 -9.75 -16.52
C PHE A 110 -1.50 -8.28 -16.08
N HIS A 111 -1.94 -7.90 -14.88
CA HIS A 111 -1.69 -6.55 -14.35
C HIS A 111 -0.19 -6.30 -14.17
N ILE A 112 0.54 -7.31 -13.70
CA ILE A 112 2.00 -7.25 -13.52
C ILE A 112 2.70 -7.15 -14.88
N ALA A 113 2.27 -7.96 -15.85
CA ALA A 113 2.80 -7.91 -17.22
C ALA A 113 2.54 -6.54 -17.88
N LEU A 114 1.32 -6.01 -17.74
CA LEU A 114 0.93 -4.72 -18.30
C LEU A 114 1.70 -3.55 -17.68
N ASP A 115 1.92 -3.55 -16.36
CA ASP A 115 2.74 -2.55 -15.66
C ASP A 115 4.17 -2.53 -16.23
N LYS A 116 4.80 -3.70 -16.34
CA LYS A 116 6.15 -3.84 -16.91
C LYS A 116 6.20 -3.41 -18.39
N ALA A 117 5.23 -3.86 -19.19
CA ALA A 117 5.16 -3.53 -20.62
C ALA A 117 5.02 -2.02 -20.87
N ARG A 118 4.20 -1.33 -20.06
CA ARG A 118 4.05 0.13 -20.11
C ARG A 118 5.34 0.86 -19.78
N GLU A 119 6.05 0.45 -18.74
CA GLU A 119 7.32 1.07 -18.36
C GLU A 119 8.42 0.84 -19.40
N ILE A 120 8.50 -0.35 -20.00
CA ILE A 120 9.43 -0.66 -21.10
C ILE A 120 9.12 0.24 -22.30
N LYS A 121 7.85 0.33 -22.72
CA LYS A 121 7.44 1.14 -23.87
C LYS A 121 7.67 2.64 -23.66
N LYS A 122 7.54 3.14 -22.43
CA LYS A 122 7.83 4.55 -22.09
C LYS A 122 9.32 4.90 -22.14
N GLY A 123 10.23 3.92 -22.07
CA GLY A 123 11.68 4.14 -22.17
C GLY A 123 12.19 5.20 -21.18
N LYS A 124 12.71 6.32 -21.71
CA LYS A 124 13.22 7.44 -20.90
C LYS A 124 12.13 8.19 -20.10
N GLY A 125 10.87 8.13 -20.56
CA GLY A 125 9.72 8.74 -19.89
C GLY A 125 9.07 7.87 -18.82
N LYS A 126 9.74 6.79 -18.38
CA LYS A 126 9.21 5.87 -17.37
C LYS A 126 9.00 6.55 -16.02
N ILE A 127 7.94 6.14 -15.32
CA ILE A 127 7.62 6.65 -13.98
C ILE A 127 8.60 6.08 -12.95
N GLY A 128 9.05 4.84 -13.16
CA GLY A 128 9.77 4.04 -12.18
C GLY A 128 8.79 3.32 -11.26
N THR A 129 7.78 2.67 -11.82
CA THR A 129 6.81 1.87 -11.03
C THR A 129 7.50 0.70 -10.34
N THR A 130 6.84 0.09 -9.35
CA THR A 130 7.36 -1.10 -8.69
C THR A 130 7.25 -2.37 -9.54
N GLY A 131 6.62 -2.31 -10.73
CA GLY A 131 6.39 -3.48 -11.59
C GLY A 131 5.53 -4.55 -10.93
N ARG A 132 4.62 -4.14 -10.03
CA ARG A 132 3.79 -5.00 -9.16
C ARG A 132 2.32 -4.99 -9.58
N GLY A 133 1.97 -4.33 -10.69
CA GLY A 133 0.60 -4.32 -11.21
C GLY A 133 -0.36 -3.38 -10.47
N ILE A 134 0.16 -2.44 -9.66
CA ILE A 134 -0.66 -1.53 -8.85
C ILE A 134 -1.50 -0.61 -9.72
N GLY A 135 -0.85 0.08 -10.67
CA GLY A 135 -1.52 1.03 -11.57
C GLY A 135 -2.61 0.36 -12.40
N PRO A 136 -2.29 -0.72 -13.14
CA PRO A 136 -3.29 -1.48 -13.89
C PRO A 136 -4.47 -1.98 -13.05
N ALA A 137 -4.23 -2.48 -11.83
CA ALA A 137 -5.33 -2.93 -10.97
C ALA A 137 -6.24 -1.77 -10.51
N TYR A 138 -5.68 -0.59 -10.22
CA TYR A 138 -6.48 0.60 -9.94
C TYR A 138 -7.23 1.12 -11.17
N GLU A 139 -6.63 1.05 -12.36
CA GLU A 139 -7.30 1.39 -13.62
C GLU A 139 -8.54 0.52 -13.86
N ASP A 140 -8.43 -0.78 -13.63
CA ASP A 140 -9.54 -1.71 -13.76
C ASP A 140 -10.61 -1.51 -12.69
N LYS A 141 -10.22 -1.15 -11.46
CA LYS A 141 -11.14 -0.73 -10.40
C LYS A 141 -11.98 0.46 -10.86
N ILE A 142 -11.34 1.53 -11.34
CA ILE A 142 -12.01 2.77 -11.75
C ILE A 142 -12.81 2.57 -13.04
N SER A 143 -12.33 1.71 -13.95
CA SER A 143 -13.04 1.31 -15.15
C SER A 143 -14.22 0.38 -14.90
N ARG A 144 -14.43 -0.06 -13.65
CA ARG A 144 -15.51 -0.98 -13.23
C ARG A 144 -15.45 -2.36 -13.88
N ARG A 145 -14.26 -2.78 -14.33
CA ARG A 145 -14.02 -4.11 -14.96
C ARG A 145 -13.21 -5.06 -14.07
N GLY A 146 -12.55 -4.54 -13.04
CA GLY A 146 -11.68 -5.34 -12.17
C GLY A 146 -12.43 -6.39 -11.35
N VAL A 147 -11.75 -7.52 -11.13
CA VAL A 147 -12.16 -8.57 -10.17
C VAL A 147 -11.86 -8.11 -8.76
N ARG A 148 -12.77 -8.36 -7.81
CA ARG A 148 -12.62 -8.09 -6.38
C ARG A 148 -12.61 -9.39 -5.59
N LEU A 149 -12.07 -9.36 -4.37
CA LEU A 149 -12.01 -10.53 -3.49
C LEU A 149 -13.38 -11.17 -3.25
N GLY A 150 -14.44 -10.36 -3.14
CA GLY A 150 -15.81 -10.84 -2.98
C GLY A 150 -16.37 -11.57 -4.20
N ASP A 151 -15.87 -11.31 -5.41
CA ASP A 151 -16.34 -12.01 -6.61
C ASP A 151 -15.98 -13.50 -6.58
N LEU A 152 -14.97 -13.89 -5.79
CA LEU A 152 -14.49 -15.27 -5.71
C LEU A 152 -15.49 -16.21 -5.00
N SER A 153 -16.54 -15.68 -4.37
CA SER A 153 -17.61 -16.51 -3.80
C SER A 153 -18.63 -17.01 -4.81
N ASP A 154 -18.69 -16.42 -6.02
CA ASP A 154 -19.58 -16.86 -7.11
C ASP A 154 -18.73 -17.37 -8.28
N GLU A 155 -18.43 -18.67 -8.23
CA GLU A 155 -17.57 -19.37 -9.18
C GLU A 155 -18.04 -19.19 -10.63
N LYS A 156 -19.36 -19.24 -10.87
CA LYS A 156 -19.91 -19.14 -12.23
C LYS A 156 -19.68 -17.75 -12.81
N SER A 157 -20.02 -16.71 -12.06
CA SER A 157 -19.83 -15.32 -12.50
C SER A 157 -18.35 -14.94 -12.63
N LEU A 158 -17.48 -15.55 -11.81
CA LEU A 158 -16.05 -15.26 -11.78
C LEU A 158 -15.37 -15.61 -13.10
N LEU A 159 -15.65 -16.79 -13.66
CA LEU A 159 -15.01 -17.22 -14.91
C LEU A 159 -15.40 -16.32 -16.09
N GLU A 160 -16.69 -15.98 -16.20
CA GLU A 160 -17.19 -15.05 -17.22
C GLU A 160 -16.49 -13.69 -17.11
N LYS A 161 -16.41 -13.14 -15.90
CA LYS A 161 -15.76 -11.87 -15.62
C LYS A 161 -14.26 -11.87 -15.95
N ILE A 162 -13.55 -12.93 -15.60
CA ILE A 162 -12.12 -13.08 -15.92
C ILE A 162 -11.91 -13.17 -17.43
N THR A 163 -12.78 -13.91 -18.12
CA THR A 163 -12.71 -14.10 -19.57
C THR A 163 -12.87 -12.78 -20.32
N GLU A 164 -13.91 -12.00 -20.00
CA GLU A 164 -14.14 -10.67 -20.59
C GLU A 164 -12.97 -9.71 -20.29
N LEU A 165 -12.50 -9.72 -19.03
CA LEU A 165 -11.38 -8.88 -18.62
C LEU A 165 -10.09 -9.22 -19.38
N LEU A 166 -9.82 -10.51 -19.56
CA LEU A 166 -8.65 -11.00 -20.29
C LEU A 166 -8.75 -10.77 -21.78
N ASP A 167 -9.92 -10.80 -22.39
CA ASP A 167 -10.06 -10.51 -23.83
C ASP A 167 -9.49 -9.12 -24.15
N TYR A 168 -9.91 -8.11 -23.39
CA TYR A 168 -9.39 -6.75 -23.49
C TYR A 168 -7.87 -6.68 -23.24
N HIS A 169 -7.39 -7.25 -22.14
CA HIS A 169 -5.98 -7.12 -21.76
C HIS A 169 -5.05 -7.96 -22.65
N ASN A 170 -5.45 -9.16 -23.07
CA ASN A 170 -4.69 -9.97 -24.01
C ASN A 170 -4.60 -9.30 -25.38
N PHE A 171 -5.66 -8.64 -25.84
CA PHE A 171 -5.59 -7.83 -27.05
C PHE A 171 -4.51 -6.74 -26.92
N MET A 172 -4.49 -6.00 -25.81
CA MET A 172 -3.49 -4.96 -25.57
C MET A 172 -2.07 -5.53 -25.44
N LEU A 173 -1.89 -6.60 -24.65
CA LEU A 173 -0.60 -7.27 -24.45
C LEU A 173 -0.04 -7.79 -25.77
N LYS A 174 -0.84 -8.51 -26.55
CA LYS A 174 -0.43 -9.10 -27.82
C LYS A 174 -0.18 -8.05 -28.91
N ASN A 175 -1.18 -7.20 -29.18
CA ASN A 175 -1.17 -6.38 -30.39
C ASN A 175 -0.51 -5.01 -30.21
N TYR A 176 -0.52 -4.46 -28.98
CA TYR A 176 0.06 -3.13 -28.72
C TYR A 176 1.41 -3.21 -28.02
N TYR A 177 1.60 -4.15 -27.11
CA TYR A 177 2.85 -4.32 -26.36
C TYR A 177 3.76 -5.44 -26.87
N ASN A 178 3.26 -6.32 -27.75
CA ASN A 178 3.98 -7.49 -28.26
C ASN A 178 4.53 -8.40 -27.15
N THR A 179 3.71 -8.67 -26.13
CA THR A 179 4.05 -9.54 -25.00
C THR A 179 3.15 -10.78 -24.96
N GLU A 180 3.55 -11.77 -24.16
CA GLU A 180 2.75 -12.99 -23.93
C GLU A 180 1.36 -12.67 -23.34
N THR A 181 0.42 -13.53 -23.68
CA THR A 181 -0.98 -13.50 -23.23
C THR A 181 -1.23 -14.51 -22.12
N PHE A 182 -2.35 -14.35 -21.41
CA PHE A 182 -2.74 -15.20 -20.29
C PHE A 182 -3.99 -16.02 -20.64
N ASN A 183 -4.12 -17.21 -20.05
CA ASN A 183 -5.31 -18.06 -20.18
C ASN A 183 -6.25 -17.85 -18.97
N ALA A 184 -7.55 -17.75 -19.24
CA ALA A 184 -8.58 -17.46 -18.24
C ALA A 184 -8.74 -18.59 -17.22
N ASP A 185 -8.81 -19.84 -17.69
CA ASP A 185 -9.00 -21.02 -16.86
C ASP A 185 -7.88 -21.15 -15.82
N ASN A 186 -6.63 -20.96 -16.22
CA ASN A 186 -5.47 -20.99 -15.32
C ASN A 186 -5.55 -19.92 -14.21
N ILE A 187 -6.02 -18.70 -14.53
CA ILE A 187 -6.20 -17.65 -13.52
C ILE A 187 -7.37 -18.01 -12.59
N TYR A 188 -8.48 -18.48 -13.16
CA TYR A 188 -9.68 -18.87 -12.44
C TYR A 188 -9.40 -19.99 -11.42
N GLU A 189 -8.82 -21.12 -11.85
CA GLU A 189 -8.50 -22.25 -10.99
C GLU A 189 -7.56 -21.86 -9.84
N LYS A 190 -6.56 -21.03 -10.14
CA LYS A 190 -5.64 -20.51 -9.14
C LYS A 190 -6.35 -19.63 -8.10
N LEU A 191 -7.23 -18.74 -8.55
CA LEU A 191 -7.99 -17.86 -7.64
C LEU A 191 -8.92 -18.66 -6.74
N LEU A 192 -9.62 -19.67 -7.25
CA LEU A 192 -10.48 -20.54 -6.43
C LEU A 192 -9.67 -21.28 -5.36
N THR A 193 -8.50 -21.80 -5.72
CA THR A 193 -7.60 -22.47 -4.77
C THR A 193 -7.16 -21.50 -3.67
N GLN A 194 -6.78 -20.27 -4.03
CA GLN A 194 -6.39 -19.25 -3.06
C GLN A 194 -7.56 -18.78 -2.21
N PHE A 195 -8.76 -18.67 -2.77
CA PHE A 195 -9.96 -18.24 -2.03
C PHE A 195 -10.24 -19.13 -0.82
N GLN A 196 -10.05 -20.44 -0.95
CA GLN A 196 -10.25 -21.39 0.15
C GLN A 196 -9.37 -21.07 1.37
N LEU A 197 -8.19 -20.48 1.16
CA LEU A 197 -7.26 -20.10 2.24
C LEU A 197 -7.74 -18.84 2.99
N TYR A 198 -8.45 -17.95 2.31
CA TYR A 198 -8.76 -16.60 2.81
C TYR A 198 -10.23 -16.35 3.09
N LYS A 199 -11.15 -17.22 2.65
CA LYS A 199 -12.61 -17.00 2.79
C LYS A 199 -13.05 -16.72 4.23
N ASN A 200 -12.41 -17.35 5.21
CA ASN A 200 -12.72 -17.17 6.64
C ASN A 200 -12.10 -15.89 7.25
N CYS A 201 -11.23 -15.20 6.51
CA CYS A 201 -10.64 -13.92 6.91
C CYS A 201 -11.43 -12.72 6.35
N ILE A 202 -12.42 -12.95 5.49
CA ILE A 202 -13.20 -11.89 4.86
C ILE A 202 -14.23 -11.35 5.84
N ILE A 203 -14.24 -10.02 6.01
CA ILE A 203 -15.19 -9.32 6.89
C ILE A 203 -15.79 -8.10 6.19
N ASP A 204 -16.92 -7.63 6.71
CA ASP A 204 -17.41 -6.28 6.46
C ASP A 204 -16.57 -5.29 7.28
N VAL A 205 -15.65 -4.60 6.60
CA VAL A 205 -14.70 -3.67 7.24
C VAL A 205 -15.40 -2.44 7.81
N PRO A 206 -16.29 -1.73 7.08
CA PRO A 206 -17.09 -0.65 7.66
C PRO A 206 -17.84 -1.04 8.94
N GLU A 207 -18.55 -2.17 8.93
CA GLU A 207 -19.30 -2.66 10.08
C GLU A 207 -18.37 -2.99 11.26
N TYR A 208 -17.24 -3.66 10.99
CA TYR A 208 -16.24 -3.92 12.02
C TYR A 208 -15.72 -2.63 12.67
N ILE A 209 -15.38 -1.63 11.85
CA ILE A 209 -14.82 -0.36 12.32
C ILE A 209 -15.83 0.38 13.20
N ASP A 210 -17.09 0.50 12.78
CA ASP A 210 -18.10 1.19 13.59
C ASP A 210 -18.42 0.43 14.89
N SER A 211 -18.52 -0.90 14.83
CA SER A 211 -18.70 -1.76 16.01
C SER A 211 -17.54 -1.61 17.00
N ALA A 212 -16.30 -1.54 16.50
CA ALA A 212 -15.11 -1.34 17.31
C ALA A 212 -15.15 0.02 18.03
N PHE A 213 -15.47 1.11 17.32
CA PHE A 213 -15.61 2.43 17.93
C PHE A 213 -16.73 2.49 18.98
N SER A 214 -17.87 1.85 18.71
CA SER A 214 -18.99 1.75 19.66
C SER A 214 -18.61 1.00 20.95
N LYS A 215 -17.60 0.13 20.89
CA LYS A 215 -17.01 -0.58 22.04
C LYS A 215 -15.82 0.16 22.68
N GLY A 216 -15.56 1.40 22.29
CA GLY A 216 -14.44 2.20 22.79
C GLY A 216 -13.06 1.69 22.37
N LYS A 217 -12.99 0.91 21.29
CA LYS A 217 -11.74 0.32 20.78
C LYS A 217 -10.91 1.37 20.05
N LYS A 218 -9.59 1.17 20.09
CA LYS A 218 -8.61 2.06 19.47
C LYS A 218 -8.15 1.53 18.11
N ILE A 219 -8.24 2.35 17.08
CA ILE A 219 -7.88 1.98 15.70
C ILE A 219 -6.76 2.89 15.18
N VAL A 220 -5.76 2.28 14.56
CA VAL A 220 -4.69 2.97 13.82
C VAL A 220 -4.91 2.79 12.32
N PHE A 221 -4.98 3.88 11.57
CA PHE A 221 -4.98 3.85 10.11
C PHE A 221 -3.56 4.02 9.58
N GLU A 222 -3.04 2.97 8.96
CA GLU A 222 -1.68 2.90 8.47
C GLU A 222 -1.63 3.33 6.99
N GLY A 223 -1.01 4.48 6.74
CA GLY A 223 -0.77 4.98 5.39
C GLY A 223 0.44 4.31 4.74
N ALA A 224 0.34 4.05 3.44
CA ALA A 224 1.47 3.68 2.59
C ALA A 224 1.87 4.82 1.65
N GLN A 225 3.13 4.80 1.19
CA GLN A 225 3.76 5.89 0.43
C GLN A 225 3.69 7.23 1.20
N GLY A 226 3.62 8.38 0.53
CA GLY A 226 3.56 9.69 1.15
C GLY A 226 2.69 10.65 0.34
N THR A 227 2.30 11.76 0.95
CA THR A 227 1.37 12.76 0.37
C THR A 227 1.82 13.21 -1.01
N LEU A 228 3.12 13.40 -1.25
CA LEU A 228 3.63 13.92 -2.52
C LEU A 228 3.71 12.86 -3.64
N LEU A 229 3.30 11.62 -3.32
CA LEU A 229 3.02 10.53 -4.26
C LEU A 229 1.52 10.29 -4.45
N ASP A 230 0.64 11.11 -3.88
CA ASP A 230 -0.81 11.01 -4.08
C ASP A 230 -1.17 11.19 -5.56
N ILE A 231 -2.14 10.44 -6.06
CA ILE A 231 -2.56 10.49 -7.46
C ILE A 231 -3.10 11.86 -7.89
N ASP A 232 -3.74 12.61 -6.98
CA ASP A 232 -4.34 13.92 -7.24
C ASP A 232 -3.45 15.06 -6.75
N HIS A 233 -2.78 14.86 -5.61
CA HIS A 233 -2.09 15.94 -4.90
C HIS A 233 -0.56 15.83 -4.93
N GLY A 234 -0.03 14.76 -5.52
CA GLY A 234 1.40 14.53 -5.67
C GLY A 234 2.00 15.16 -6.92
N THR A 235 3.25 14.83 -7.21
CA THR A 235 3.98 15.31 -8.39
C THR A 235 3.60 14.55 -9.66
N TYR A 236 2.34 14.66 -10.09
CA TYR A 236 1.83 13.95 -11.28
C TYR A 236 2.68 14.26 -12.53
N PRO A 237 2.99 13.27 -13.40
CA PRO A 237 2.55 11.86 -13.37
C PRO A 237 3.42 10.92 -12.52
N PHE A 238 4.41 11.45 -11.80
CA PHE A 238 5.35 10.65 -11.01
C PHE A 238 4.82 10.38 -9.60
N VAL A 239 3.72 9.65 -9.54
CA VAL A 239 2.91 9.37 -8.34
C VAL A 239 2.49 7.90 -8.30
N THR A 240 1.92 7.44 -7.18
CA THR A 240 1.20 6.16 -7.15
C THR A 240 -0.23 6.35 -7.66
N SER A 241 -0.91 5.26 -7.97
CA SER A 241 -2.30 5.27 -8.49
C SER A 241 -3.37 5.26 -7.41
N SER A 242 -3.03 5.69 -6.19
CA SER A 242 -3.92 5.71 -5.03
C SER A 242 -3.82 7.03 -4.29
N ASN A 243 -4.86 7.38 -3.54
CA ASN A 243 -4.78 8.51 -2.62
C ASN A 243 -3.96 8.10 -1.38
N THR A 244 -2.88 8.82 -1.12
CA THR A 244 -1.99 8.63 0.04
C THR A 244 -2.33 9.59 1.18
N THR A 245 -3.22 10.53 0.91
CA THR A 245 -3.69 11.55 1.84
C THR A 245 -4.79 11.05 2.78
N VAL A 246 -5.16 11.87 3.77
CA VAL A 246 -6.22 11.58 4.76
C VAL A 246 -7.54 11.18 4.12
N GLY A 247 -7.88 11.74 2.95
CA GLY A 247 -9.09 11.38 2.21
C GLY A 247 -9.16 9.90 1.81
N GLY A 248 -7.99 9.28 1.55
CA GLY A 248 -7.89 7.87 1.21
C GLY A 248 -8.33 6.94 2.35
N ILE A 249 -8.28 7.39 3.60
CA ILE A 249 -8.73 6.60 4.76
C ILE A 249 -10.23 6.33 4.65
N PHE A 250 -11.01 7.37 4.34
CA PHE A 250 -12.47 7.27 4.29
C PHE A 250 -12.93 6.41 3.12
N THR A 251 -12.39 6.65 1.92
CA THR A 251 -12.75 5.88 0.72
C THR A 251 -12.21 4.45 0.76
N GLY A 252 -11.10 4.22 1.46
CA GLY A 252 -10.38 2.96 1.49
C GLY A 252 -10.71 2.02 2.66
N SER A 253 -11.46 2.49 3.66
CA SER A 253 -11.91 1.68 4.81
C SER A 253 -13.40 1.80 5.11
N GLY A 254 -14.09 2.83 4.59
CA GLY A 254 -15.49 3.12 4.90
C GLY A 254 -15.73 3.76 6.26
N VAL A 255 -14.67 4.14 6.98
CA VAL A 255 -14.82 4.88 8.25
C VAL A 255 -15.43 6.27 8.01
N SER A 256 -16.33 6.69 8.90
CA SER A 256 -16.88 8.04 8.89
C SER A 256 -15.79 9.09 9.16
N PRO A 257 -15.74 10.21 8.41
CA PRO A 257 -14.82 11.31 8.70
C PRO A 257 -14.91 11.86 10.12
N LYS A 258 -16.07 11.75 10.78
CA LYS A 258 -16.28 12.20 12.17
C LYS A 258 -15.60 11.32 13.22
N ARG A 259 -15.08 10.14 12.82
CA ARG A 259 -14.45 9.16 13.73
C ARG A 259 -12.92 9.25 13.69
N LEU A 260 -12.33 10.20 12.98
CA LEU A 260 -10.88 10.38 12.93
C LEU A 260 -10.45 11.48 13.91
N ASP A 261 -9.77 11.11 14.99
CA ASP A 261 -9.46 12.04 16.09
C ASP A 261 -8.09 12.73 15.91
N TYR A 262 -7.12 12.05 15.29
CA TYR A 262 -5.75 12.54 15.18
C TYR A 262 -5.10 12.10 13.87
N VAL A 263 -4.38 13.02 13.22
CA VAL A 263 -3.63 12.75 11.98
C VAL A 263 -2.16 13.10 12.21
N LEU A 264 -1.34 12.06 12.39
CA LEU A 264 0.09 12.19 12.61
C LEU A 264 0.85 12.21 11.28
N ALA A 265 1.57 13.29 11.02
CA ALA A 265 2.54 13.38 9.95
C ALA A 265 3.84 12.70 10.35
N ILE A 266 4.30 11.76 9.54
CA ILE A 266 5.66 11.27 9.62
C ILE A 266 6.51 12.06 8.61
N VAL A 267 7.52 12.74 9.14
CA VAL A 267 8.41 13.63 8.39
C VAL A 267 9.84 13.18 8.65
N LYS A 268 10.58 12.87 7.60
CA LYS A 268 12.03 12.63 7.72
C LYS A 268 12.76 13.98 7.77
N ALA A 269 13.82 14.10 8.57
CA ALA A 269 14.59 15.35 8.75
C ALA A 269 15.27 15.87 7.47
N TYR A 270 15.33 15.02 6.46
CA TYR A 270 15.72 15.31 5.08
C TYR A 270 14.74 14.61 4.14
N THR A 271 14.78 14.91 2.85
CA THR A 271 13.85 14.32 1.87
C THR A 271 14.52 13.19 1.10
N THR A 272 13.72 12.19 0.74
CA THR A 272 14.15 11.10 -0.13
C THR A 272 13.09 10.78 -1.17
N ARG A 273 13.51 10.38 -2.36
CA ARG A 273 12.60 9.96 -3.44
C ARG A 273 13.07 8.67 -4.10
N VAL A 274 12.13 7.74 -4.26
CA VAL A 274 12.30 6.54 -5.09
C VAL A 274 11.65 6.78 -6.44
N GLY A 275 12.30 6.36 -7.52
CA GLY A 275 11.77 6.52 -8.87
C GLY A 275 12.07 7.88 -9.51
N SER A 276 11.46 8.10 -10.66
CA SER A 276 11.63 9.33 -11.44
C SER A 276 10.81 10.49 -10.84
N GLY A 277 10.95 11.67 -11.42
CA GLY A 277 10.11 12.83 -11.14
C GLY A 277 10.84 13.99 -10.45
N PRO A 278 10.18 15.16 -10.35
CA PRO A 278 10.81 16.37 -9.85
C PRO A 278 11.19 16.23 -8.39
N PHE A 279 12.36 16.78 -8.03
CA PHE A 279 12.85 16.79 -6.66
C PHE A 279 13.69 18.05 -6.46
N MET A 280 13.04 19.12 -5.99
CA MET A 280 13.62 20.48 -6.01
C MET A 280 14.81 20.65 -5.08
N THR A 281 14.84 19.91 -3.97
CA THR A 281 15.90 19.97 -2.96
C THR A 281 16.93 18.85 -3.10
N GLU A 282 16.94 18.14 -4.24
CA GLU A 282 17.87 17.05 -4.48
C GLU A 282 19.33 17.51 -4.45
N LEU A 283 20.17 16.70 -3.82
CA LEU A 283 21.60 16.95 -3.67
C LEU A 283 22.41 16.04 -4.58
N PHE A 284 23.34 16.64 -5.31
CA PHE A 284 24.26 15.97 -6.24
C PHE A 284 25.72 16.05 -5.76
N ASP A 285 25.94 16.56 -4.56
CA ASP A 285 27.24 16.77 -3.92
C ASP A 285 27.50 15.74 -2.81
N ASN A 286 28.55 15.98 -2.02
CA ASN A 286 28.95 15.10 -0.94
C ASN A 286 27.91 15.04 0.19
N ASP A 287 27.10 16.09 0.40
CA ASP A 287 26.07 16.08 1.44
C ASP A 287 24.95 15.10 1.08
N GLY A 288 24.55 15.06 -0.20
CA GLY A 288 23.62 14.05 -0.71
C GLY A 288 24.12 12.62 -0.49
N LYS A 289 25.41 12.38 -0.69
CA LYS A 289 26.04 11.07 -0.42
C LYS A 289 26.05 10.74 1.07
N ILE A 290 26.44 11.68 1.93
CA ILE A 290 26.44 11.50 3.38
C ILE A 290 25.04 11.13 3.89
N LEU A 291 24.00 11.84 3.43
CA LEU A 291 22.62 11.54 3.79
C LEU A 291 22.21 10.13 3.33
N SER A 292 22.58 9.76 2.11
CA SER A 292 22.28 8.43 1.57
C SER A 292 22.95 7.31 2.38
N ASP A 293 24.24 7.47 2.69
CA ASP A 293 25.04 6.47 3.40
C ASP A 293 24.61 6.34 4.88
N ARG A 294 24.51 7.46 5.62
CA ARG A 294 24.10 7.47 7.03
C ARG A 294 22.63 7.08 7.21
N GLY A 295 21.79 7.48 6.26
CA GLY A 295 20.37 7.15 6.27
C GLY A 295 20.08 5.71 5.83
N HIS A 296 21.07 4.97 5.32
CA HIS A 296 20.87 3.68 4.65
C HIS A 296 19.78 3.76 3.58
N GLU A 297 19.88 4.76 2.70
CA GLU A 297 18.83 5.11 1.75
C GLU A 297 18.81 4.22 0.51
N PHE A 298 18.50 2.95 0.74
CA PHE A 298 18.34 1.91 -0.26
C PHE A 298 16.97 1.24 -0.11
N VAL A 299 16.35 0.91 -1.23
CA VAL A 299 15.09 0.15 -1.25
C VAL A 299 15.37 -1.25 -0.72
N ALA A 300 14.71 -1.65 0.38
CA ALA A 300 15.02 -2.89 1.10
C ALA A 300 14.87 -4.16 0.24
N THR A 301 14.00 -4.14 -0.78
CA THR A 301 13.75 -5.29 -1.65
C THR A 301 14.66 -5.35 -2.88
N THR A 302 14.98 -4.20 -3.49
CA THR A 302 15.71 -4.15 -4.77
C THR A 302 17.13 -3.63 -4.65
N GLY A 303 17.52 -3.09 -3.49
CA GLY A 303 18.81 -2.43 -3.29
C GLY A 303 18.95 -1.10 -4.02
N ARG A 304 17.92 -0.62 -4.74
CA ARG A 304 17.98 0.63 -5.50
C ARG A 304 18.21 1.81 -4.56
N GLN A 305 19.23 2.62 -4.85
CA GLN A 305 19.52 3.84 -4.10
C GLN A 305 18.38 4.86 -4.25
N ARG A 306 17.99 5.49 -3.13
CA ARG A 306 17.05 6.61 -3.14
C ARG A 306 17.81 7.90 -3.41
N ARG A 307 17.16 8.81 -4.13
CA ARG A 307 17.63 10.19 -4.28
C ARG A 307 17.46 10.89 -2.94
N CYS A 308 18.42 11.72 -2.53
CA CYS A 308 18.42 12.41 -1.24
C CYS A 308 18.48 13.93 -1.44
N GLY A 309 17.88 14.67 -0.51
CA GLY A 309 17.81 16.13 -0.59
C GLY A 309 17.52 16.79 0.75
N TRP A 310 17.67 18.12 0.82
CA TRP A 310 17.30 18.88 2.02
C TRP A 310 15.81 18.78 2.33
N LEU A 311 15.43 19.05 3.58
CA LEU A 311 14.02 19.15 3.96
C LEU A 311 13.32 20.23 3.13
N ASP A 312 12.31 19.84 2.37
CA ASP A 312 11.50 20.77 1.57
C ASP A 312 10.31 21.29 2.40
N LEU A 313 10.47 22.47 3.01
CA LEU A 313 9.43 23.09 3.83
C LEU A 313 8.23 23.59 3.01
N ILE A 314 8.43 23.92 1.73
CA ILE A 314 7.34 24.36 0.84
C ILE A 314 6.42 23.17 0.56
N ALA A 315 7.01 22.04 0.17
CA ALA A 315 6.28 20.81 -0.05
C ALA A 315 5.63 20.28 1.24
N LEU A 316 6.34 20.35 2.37
CA LEU A 316 5.78 19.96 3.68
C LEU A 316 4.57 20.82 4.07
N LYS A 317 4.65 22.15 3.87
CA LYS A 317 3.51 23.06 4.11
C LYS A 317 2.29 22.66 3.27
N ARG A 318 2.49 22.28 2.00
CA ARG A 318 1.42 21.78 1.14
C ARG A 318 0.79 20.50 1.71
N SER A 319 1.62 19.54 2.17
CA SER A 319 1.14 18.31 2.80
C SER A 319 0.34 18.57 4.08
N ILE A 320 0.72 19.58 4.89
CA ILE A 320 -0.04 20.01 6.07
C ILE A 320 -1.42 20.53 5.70
N ILE A 321 -1.51 21.39 4.66
CA ILE A 321 -2.79 21.93 4.19
C ILE A 321 -3.73 20.82 3.71
N ILE A 322 -3.22 19.85 2.96
CA ILE A 322 -4.04 18.77 2.37
C ILE A 322 -4.58 17.83 3.45
N ASN A 323 -3.74 17.46 4.43
CA ASN A 323 -4.08 16.41 5.39
C ASN A 323 -4.65 16.92 6.71
N GLY A 324 -4.50 18.22 7.01
CA GLY A 324 -4.91 18.78 8.30
C GLY A 324 -4.18 18.12 9.48
N PHE A 325 -2.86 17.92 9.34
CA PHE A 325 -2.07 17.22 10.36
C PHE A 325 -2.21 17.87 11.74
N THR A 326 -2.48 17.04 12.75
CA THR A 326 -2.63 17.47 14.15
C THR A 326 -1.31 17.39 14.92
N GLY A 327 -0.31 16.67 14.40
CA GLY A 327 1.04 16.72 14.90
C GLY A 327 2.05 16.08 13.96
N ILE A 328 3.34 16.24 14.29
CA ILE A 328 4.47 15.80 13.48
C ILE A 328 5.36 14.88 14.31
N CYS A 329 5.77 13.77 13.72
CA CYS A 329 6.86 12.94 14.18
C CYS A 329 8.05 13.11 13.23
N LEU A 330 9.11 13.77 13.73
CA LEU A 330 10.35 13.94 12.98
C LEU A 330 11.23 12.69 13.13
N THR A 331 11.64 12.09 12.03
CA THR A 331 12.45 10.87 11.99
C THR A 331 13.82 11.11 11.35
N LYS A 332 14.81 10.30 11.73
CA LYS A 332 16.20 10.38 11.22
C LYS A 332 16.84 11.77 11.36
N LEU A 333 16.71 12.38 12.53
CA LEU A 333 17.41 13.61 12.93
C LEU A 333 18.93 13.35 13.07
#